data_AF-A0AA92W4F8-F1
#
_entry.id   AF-A0AA92W4F8-F1
#
_cell.length_a   1.000
_cell.length_b   1.000
_cell.length_c   1.000
_cell.angle_alpha   90.00
_cell.angle_beta   90.00
_cell.angle_gamma   90.00
#
_symmetry.space_group_name_H-M   'P 1'
#
loop_
_entity.id
_entity.type
_entity.pdbx_description
1 polymer ?
#
loop_
_entity_poly.entity_id
_entity_poly.type
_entity_poly.pdbx_seq_one_letter_code
_entity_poly.pdbx_strand_id
1 'polypeptide(L)'
;MELSRNFFTSLSDTTYGKPNDFYPLYDSLHIEAKSDAVDIEESDITVKNDTIAVRCYNNYTDATGTFKQDSITLFIAKDKESSWYIYDSKGLITMDEDQEWFGRATGALGKKQLNDVALAQRLSKLSDLISTKYWDTWAELRTKVKIVNWSWETSYDGTAHGDARIVNTLPYSISGIKYLVTYYDRSGNFMAEDDGRVSKTLNPSEKYNFTFWSSNAKYQTTANLRLDFSDKTVLELMKEKTYTGKEFAEFIKKK
;
A
#
# COMPACT_ATOMS: atom_id res chain seq x y z
N MET A 1 17.37 28.20 -13.65
CA MET A 1 17.42 27.32 -14.84
C MET A 1 18.49 26.25 -14.70
N GLU A 2 19.77 26.63 -14.60
CA GLU A 2 20.87 25.66 -14.50
C GLU A 2 20.70 24.69 -13.32
N LEU A 3 20.34 25.21 -12.13
CA LEU A 3 20.02 24.36 -10.98
C LEU A 3 18.96 23.30 -11.27
N SER A 4 17.87 23.68 -11.96
CA SER A 4 16.79 22.76 -12.34
C SER A 4 17.28 21.71 -13.33
N ARG A 5 18.07 22.11 -14.35
CA ARG A 5 18.65 21.16 -15.31
C ARG A 5 19.58 20.18 -14.60
N ASN A 6 20.47 20.66 -13.74
CA ASN A 6 21.41 19.82 -12.99
C ASN A 6 20.68 18.85 -12.05
N PHE A 7 19.60 19.29 -11.40
CA PHE A 7 18.74 18.39 -10.62
C PHE A 7 18.22 17.23 -11.48
N PHE A 8 17.59 17.50 -12.63
CA PHE A 8 17.07 16.43 -13.49
C PHE A 8 18.17 15.55 -14.09
N THR A 9 19.31 16.12 -14.49
CA THR A 9 20.47 15.34 -14.95
C THR A 9 21.01 14.42 -13.85
N SER A 10 21.02 14.87 -12.59
CA SER A 10 21.47 14.06 -11.46
C SER A 10 20.59 12.84 -11.17
N LEU A 11 19.36 12.78 -11.72
CA LEU A 11 18.47 11.62 -11.60
C LEU A 11 18.90 10.45 -12.50
N SER A 12 19.70 10.69 -13.54
CA SER A 12 20.20 9.64 -14.46
C SER A 12 21.73 9.52 -14.49
N ASP A 13 22.45 10.58 -14.14
CA ASP A 13 23.92 10.60 -14.15
C ASP A 13 24.50 11.13 -12.84
N THR A 14 25.05 10.21 -12.04
CA THR A 14 25.65 10.52 -10.74
C THR A 14 26.93 11.37 -10.83
N THR A 15 27.49 11.58 -12.03
CA THR A 15 28.66 12.46 -12.21
C THR A 15 28.31 13.94 -12.04
N TYR A 16 27.03 14.30 -12.16
CA TYR A 16 26.51 15.67 -11.96
C TYR A 16 26.11 15.97 -10.52
N GLY A 17 26.47 15.09 -9.58
CA GLY A 17 26.07 15.17 -8.18
C GLY A 17 24.89 14.23 -7.87
N LYS A 18 24.37 14.34 -6.65
CA LYS A 18 23.20 13.60 -6.20
C LYS A 18 21.97 14.53 -6.21
N PRO A 19 20.75 14.00 -6.39
CA PRO A 19 19.54 14.82 -6.36
C PRO A 19 19.37 15.65 -5.08
N ASN A 20 19.83 15.11 -3.94
CA ASN A 20 19.79 15.79 -2.65
C ASN A 20 20.77 16.97 -2.51
N ASP A 21 21.77 17.09 -3.40
CA ASP A 21 22.64 18.27 -3.46
C ASP A 21 21.87 19.51 -3.98
N PHE A 22 20.82 19.29 -4.79
CA PHE A 22 19.98 20.36 -5.36
C PHE A 22 18.64 20.51 -4.64
N TYR A 23 18.07 19.39 -4.21
CA TYR A 23 16.83 19.33 -3.45
C TYR A 23 17.07 18.58 -2.13
N PRO A 24 17.45 19.28 -1.05
CA PRO A 24 17.84 18.64 0.22
C PRO A 24 16.79 17.72 0.84
N LEU A 25 15.50 17.90 0.51
CA LEU A 25 14.42 17.05 0.99
C LEU A 25 14.18 15.79 0.14
N TYR A 26 14.88 15.61 -0.99
CA TYR A 26 14.62 14.56 -1.97
C TYR A 26 14.45 13.17 -1.35
N ASP A 27 15.44 12.72 -0.57
CA ASP A 27 15.41 11.40 0.07
C ASP A 27 14.32 11.31 1.14
N SER A 28 14.12 12.37 1.92
CA SER A 28 13.12 12.42 3.00
C SER A 28 11.67 12.41 2.50
N LEU A 29 11.47 12.82 1.24
CA LEU A 29 10.19 12.81 0.56
C LEU A 29 9.95 11.50 -0.18
N HIS A 30 10.91 10.57 -0.18
CA HIS A 30 10.86 9.30 -0.91
C HIS A 30 10.56 9.50 -2.41
N ILE A 31 11.19 10.50 -3.03
CA ILE A 31 11.03 10.77 -4.46
C ILE A 31 11.79 9.69 -5.26
N GLU A 32 11.09 9.03 -6.18
CA GLU A 32 11.63 7.97 -7.06
C GLU A 32 11.66 8.40 -8.54
N ALA A 33 11.79 9.71 -8.77
CA ALA A 33 11.75 10.27 -10.11
C ALA A 33 12.92 9.78 -10.99
N LYS A 34 12.62 9.58 -12.28
CA LYS A 34 13.59 9.28 -13.34
C LYS A 34 13.58 10.41 -14.37
N SER A 35 14.69 10.61 -15.07
CA SER A 35 14.81 11.63 -16.11
C SER A 35 15.80 11.21 -17.18
N ASP A 36 15.33 11.09 -18.41
CA ASP A 36 16.19 10.94 -19.59
C ASP A 36 16.55 12.33 -20.15
N ALA A 37 15.59 13.26 -20.14
CA ALA A 37 15.78 14.64 -20.57
C ALA A 37 14.75 15.57 -19.89
N VAL A 38 15.10 16.85 -19.73
CA VAL A 38 14.18 17.87 -19.23
C VAL A 38 14.09 19.07 -20.17
N ASP A 39 12.85 19.43 -20.49
CA ASP A 39 12.54 20.69 -21.19
C ASP A 39 12.10 21.75 -20.18
N ILE A 40 12.68 22.93 -20.29
CA ILE A 40 12.38 24.08 -19.43
C ILE A 40 12.22 25.28 -20.35
N GLU A 41 11.01 25.85 -20.37
CA GLU A 41 10.71 27.08 -21.11
C GLU A 41 10.97 28.29 -20.22
N GLU A 42 11.78 29.24 -20.69
CA GLU A 42 12.12 30.43 -19.90
C GLU A 42 10.89 31.30 -19.59
N SER A 43 9.92 31.33 -20.51
CA SER A 43 8.65 32.04 -20.35
C SER A 43 7.79 31.53 -19.20
N ASP A 44 8.00 30.28 -18.75
CA ASP A 44 7.27 29.66 -17.65
C ASP A 44 7.93 29.87 -16.29
N ILE A 45 9.03 30.65 -16.24
CA ILE A 45 9.72 30.98 -15.00
C ILE A 45 9.03 32.17 -14.33
N THR A 46 8.51 31.94 -13.13
CA THR A 46 7.91 33.00 -12.32
C THR A 46 8.83 33.40 -11.19
N VAL A 47 9.17 34.69 -11.09
CA VAL A 47 9.98 35.23 -10.00
C VAL A 47 9.11 36.10 -9.10
N LYS A 48 9.11 35.80 -7.79
CA LYS A 48 8.40 36.57 -6.78
C LYS A 48 9.28 36.73 -5.55
N ASN A 49 9.71 37.95 -5.26
CA ASN A 49 10.68 38.26 -4.21
C ASN A 49 11.91 37.35 -4.34
N ASP A 50 12.31 36.69 -3.26
CA ASP A 50 13.44 35.76 -3.21
C ASP A 50 13.08 34.32 -3.60
N THR A 51 11.96 34.12 -4.30
CA THR A 51 11.50 32.80 -4.74
C THR A 51 11.32 32.73 -6.25
N ILE A 52 11.69 31.58 -6.82
CA ILE A 52 11.56 31.28 -8.24
C ILE A 52 10.72 30.01 -8.37
N ALA A 53 9.71 30.03 -9.22
CA ALA A 53 8.99 28.85 -9.67
C ALA A 53 9.43 28.51 -11.10
N VAL A 54 9.85 27.28 -11.34
CA VAL A 54 10.29 26.80 -12.66
C VAL A 54 9.41 25.63 -13.05
N ARG A 55 8.67 25.76 -14.15
CA ARG A 55 7.96 24.63 -14.75
C ARG A 55 8.91 23.84 -15.65
N CYS A 56 8.88 22.53 -15.49
CA CYS A 56 9.72 21.58 -16.20
C CYS A 56 8.84 20.50 -16.82
N TYR A 57 9.19 20.05 -18.02
CA TYR A 57 8.62 18.87 -18.66
C TYR A 57 9.67 17.78 -18.64
N ASN A 58 9.52 16.85 -17.69
CA ASN A 58 10.47 15.77 -17.46
C ASN A 58 10.10 14.58 -18.35
N ASN A 59 11.01 14.19 -19.22
CA ASN A 59 10.84 13.10 -20.17
C ASN A 59 11.64 11.89 -19.70
N TYR A 60 11.01 10.72 -19.63
CA TYR A 60 11.68 9.49 -19.25
C TYR A 60 11.01 8.25 -19.84
N THR A 61 11.76 7.17 -19.92
CA THR A 61 11.25 5.85 -20.30
C THR A 61 10.98 5.03 -19.04
N ASP A 62 9.75 4.56 -18.87
CA ASP A 62 9.39 3.74 -17.71
C ASP A 62 9.98 2.31 -17.81
N ALA A 63 9.79 1.51 -16.75
CA ALA A 63 10.33 0.16 -16.68
C ALA A 63 9.76 -0.80 -17.76
N THR A 64 8.65 -0.42 -18.41
CA THR A 64 8.03 -1.19 -19.50
C THR A 64 8.56 -0.80 -20.88
N GLY A 65 9.44 0.20 -20.95
CA GLY A 65 9.91 0.78 -22.21
C GLY A 65 8.96 1.84 -22.79
N THR A 66 7.98 2.32 -22.01
CA THR A 66 7.02 3.32 -22.48
C THR A 66 7.53 4.73 -22.17
N PHE A 67 7.51 5.60 -23.18
CA PHE A 67 7.82 7.02 -23.00
C PHE A 67 6.75 7.72 -22.14
N LYS A 68 7.23 8.52 -21.18
CA LYS A 68 6.43 9.33 -20.27
C LYS A 68 6.95 10.76 -20.26
N GLN A 69 6.03 11.70 -20.06
CA GLN A 69 6.33 13.11 -19.84
C GLN A 69 5.50 13.63 -18.67
N ASP A 70 6.18 14.11 -17.63
CA ASP A 70 5.56 14.68 -16.44
C ASP A 70 5.76 16.19 -16.39
N SER A 71 4.69 16.92 -16.04
CA SER A 71 4.77 18.36 -15.79
C SER A 71 5.07 18.61 -14.31
N ILE A 72 6.29 19.06 -14.03
CA ILE A 72 6.79 19.30 -12.68
C ILE A 72 6.98 20.80 -12.48
N THR A 73 6.68 21.30 -11.28
CA THR A 73 7.06 22.67 -10.88
C THR A 73 8.05 22.59 -9.73
N LEU A 74 9.23 23.19 -9.91
CA LEU A 74 10.23 23.33 -8.84
C LEU A 74 10.09 24.71 -8.19
N PHE A 75 10.07 24.76 -6.87
CA PHE A 75 10.13 25.99 -6.11
C PHE A 75 11.51 26.16 -5.50
N ILE A 76 12.17 27.26 -5.87
CA ILE A 76 13.58 27.52 -5.62
C ILE A 76 13.71 28.80 -4.80
N ALA A 77 14.60 28.78 -3.82
CA ALA A 77 14.91 29.92 -2.95
C ALA A 77 16.40 29.92 -2.60
N LYS A 78 16.87 31.02 -2.02
CA LYS A 78 18.21 31.08 -1.42
C LYS A 78 18.19 30.51 -0.01
N ASP A 79 19.22 29.75 0.34
CA ASP A 79 19.47 29.34 1.72
C ASP A 79 20.11 30.47 2.54
N LYS A 80 20.50 30.17 3.77
CA LYS A 80 21.15 31.13 4.68
C LYS A 80 22.53 31.58 4.19
N GLU A 81 23.18 30.81 3.34
CA GLU A 81 24.49 31.08 2.73
C GLU A 81 24.34 31.76 1.36
N SER A 82 23.11 32.13 0.98
CA SER A 82 22.76 32.72 -0.32
C SER A 82 22.92 31.80 -1.54
N SER A 83 23.05 30.49 -1.31
CA SER A 83 23.06 29.47 -2.36
C SER A 83 21.63 29.10 -2.76
N TRP A 84 21.38 28.94 -4.06
CA TRP A 84 20.07 28.53 -4.55
C TRP A 84 19.85 27.02 -4.33
N TYR A 85 18.64 26.64 -3.92
CA TYR A 85 18.24 25.24 -3.76
C TYR A 85 16.73 25.07 -4.00
N ILE A 86 16.30 23.84 -4.30
CA ILE A 86 14.88 23.49 -4.39
C ILE A 86 14.37 23.26 -2.96
N TYR A 87 13.39 24.04 -2.53
CA TYR A 87 12.79 23.89 -1.20
C TYR A 87 11.46 23.12 -1.24
N ASP A 88 10.79 23.07 -2.39
CA ASP A 88 9.54 22.37 -2.59
C ASP A 88 9.32 22.07 -4.08
N SER A 89 8.37 21.21 -4.40
CA SER A 89 8.00 20.88 -5.77
C SER A 89 6.51 20.58 -5.93
N LYS A 90 6.07 20.38 -7.17
CA LYS A 90 4.79 19.74 -7.51
C LYS A 90 5.03 18.72 -8.59
N GLY A 91 4.49 17.52 -8.39
CA GLY A 91 4.47 16.47 -9.41
C GLY A 91 5.68 15.55 -9.39
N LEU A 92 6.59 15.68 -8.41
CA LEU A 92 7.65 14.69 -8.20
C LEU A 92 7.20 13.50 -7.35
N ILE A 93 6.22 13.69 -6.47
CA ILE A 93 5.64 12.60 -5.68
C ILE A 93 4.44 12.03 -6.41
N THR A 94 4.47 10.73 -6.63
CA THR A 94 3.37 9.95 -7.22
C THR A 94 2.57 9.25 -6.12
N MET A 95 1.35 8.86 -6.47
CA MET A 95 0.46 8.06 -5.62
C MET A 95 -0.04 6.90 -6.47
N ASP A 96 -0.17 5.72 -5.86
CA ASP A 96 -0.90 4.64 -6.53
C ASP A 96 -2.42 4.92 -6.54
N GLU A 97 -3.14 4.23 -7.43
CA GLU A 97 -4.59 4.43 -7.61
C GLU A 97 -5.39 4.17 -6.32
N ASP A 98 -4.92 3.24 -5.49
CA ASP A 98 -5.60 2.85 -4.26
C ASP A 98 -5.42 3.92 -3.19
N GLN A 99 -4.21 4.47 -3.04
CA GLN A 99 -3.93 5.61 -2.18
C GLN A 99 -4.69 6.85 -2.62
N GLU A 100 -4.74 7.15 -3.92
CA GLU A 100 -5.50 8.29 -4.43
C GLU A 100 -6.99 8.12 -4.13
N TRP A 101 -7.55 6.96 -4.46
CA TRP A 101 -8.95 6.64 -4.18
C TRP A 101 -9.25 6.78 -2.69
N PHE A 102 -8.43 6.17 -1.81
CA PHE A 102 -8.62 6.22 -0.36
C PHE A 102 -8.53 7.64 0.18
N GLY A 103 -7.53 8.39 -0.29
CA GLY A 103 -7.30 9.76 0.11
C GLY A 103 -8.49 10.66 -0.25
N ARG A 104 -9.10 10.46 -1.42
CA ARG A 104 -10.31 11.19 -1.83
C ARG A 104 -11.54 10.74 -1.04
N ALA A 105 -11.76 9.44 -0.90
CA ALA A 105 -12.92 8.87 -0.19
C ALA A 105 -12.98 9.31 1.27
N THR A 106 -11.83 9.39 1.95
CA THR A 106 -11.70 9.75 3.37
C THR A 106 -11.53 11.25 3.63
N GLY A 107 -11.44 12.06 2.57
CA GLY A 107 -11.24 13.51 2.64
C GLY A 107 -9.81 13.96 2.97
N ALA A 108 -8.83 13.06 2.89
CA ALA A 108 -7.41 13.39 3.02
C ALA A 108 -6.90 14.25 1.85
N LEU A 109 -7.41 13.97 0.64
CA LEU A 109 -7.05 14.64 -0.60
C LEU A 109 -8.23 15.48 -1.10
N GLY A 110 -7.97 16.77 -1.30
CA GLY A 110 -8.95 17.72 -1.84
C GLY A 110 -8.91 17.85 -3.37
N LYS A 111 -9.66 18.83 -3.89
CA LYS A 111 -9.62 19.20 -5.32
C LYS A 111 -8.33 19.96 -5.70
N LYS A 112 -7.75 20.68 -4.74
CA LYS A 112 -6.52 21.46 -4.97
C LYS A 112 -5.31 20.57 -4.74
N GLN A 113 -4.42 20.52 -5.74
CA GLN A 113 -3.14 19.83 -5.63
C GLN A 113 -2.25 20.52 -4.59
N LEU A 114 -1.68 19.71 -3.71
CA LEU A 114 -0.67 20.12 -2.73
C LEU A 114 0.69 20.17 -3.41
N ASN A 115 1.60 20.96 -2.85
CA ASN A 115 3.01 20.80 -3.14
C ASN A 115 3.52 19.49 -2.52
N ASP A 116 4.61 18.96 -3.04
CA ASP A 116 5.13 17.64 -2.72
C ASP A 116 5.56 17.54 -1.24
N VAL A 117 6.11 18.60 -0.64
CA VAL A 117 6.40 18.59 0.81
C VAL A 117 5.13 18.40 1.65
N ALA A 118 4.08 19.14 1.33
CA ALA A 118 2.79 19.02 2.04
C ALA A 118 2.07 17.71 1.69
N LEU A 119 2.23 17.21 0.46
CA LEU A 119 1.69 15.94 0.01
C LEU A 119 2.34 14.77 0.72
N ALA A 120 3.67 14.71 0.83
CA ALA A 120 4.38 13.66 1.55
C ALA A 120 3.90 13.54 3.01
N GLN A 121 3.79 14.67 3.71
CA GLN A 121 3.25 14.71 5.08
C GLN A 121 1.80 14.23 5.14
N ARG A 122 1.00 14.53 4.11
CA ARG A 122 -0.38 14.06 3.99
C ARG A 122 -0.44 12.55 3.77
N LEU A 123 0.40 12.03 2.88
CA LEU A 123 0.47 10.62 2.52
C LEU A 123 0.95 9.76 3.68
N SER A 124 1.99 10.19 4.41
CA SER A 124 2.43 9.49 5.63
C SER A 124 1.27 9.28 6.62
N LYS A 125 0.50 10.34 6.88
CA LYS A 125 -0.70 10.28 7.73
C LYS A 125 -1.84 9.45 7.13
N LEU A 126 -1.99 9.48 5.81
CA LEU A 126 -3.00 8.68 5.11
C LEU A 126 -2.65 7.20 5.20
N SER A 127 -1.37 6.82 5.06
CA SER A 127 -0.90 5.45 5.23
C SER A 127 -1.24 4.93 6.63
N ASP A 128 -1.04 5.73 7.68
CA ASP A 128 -1.45 5.34 9.04
C ASP A 128 -2.97 5.06 9.14
N LEU A 129 -3.79 5.89 8.48
CA LEU A 129 -5.25 5.69 8.44
C LEU A 129 -5.61 4.42 7.67
N ILE A 130 -5.00 4.20 6.50
CA ILE A 130 -5.19 3.00 5.68
C ILE A 130 -4.84 1.75 6.50
N SER A 131 -3.67 1.73 7.15
CA SER A 131 -3.25 0.63 8.02
C SER A 131 -4.24 0.39 9.16
N THR A 132 -4.74 1.46 9.80
CA THR A 132 -5.76 1.33 10.86
C THR A 132 -7.03 0.69 10.32
N LYS A 133 -7.55 1.16 9.18
CA LYS A 133 -8.76 0.62 8.55
C LYS A 133 -8.59 -0.82 8.05
N TYR A 134 -7.39 -1.15 7.58
CA TYR A 134 -7.01 -2.50 7.20
C TYR A 134 -7.10 -3.42 8.42
N TRP A 135 -6.44 -3.08 9.54
CA TRP A 135 -6.45 -3.91 10.73
C TRP A 135 -7.84 -4.02 11.36
N ASP A 136 -8.62 -2.94 11.36
CA ASP A 136 -10.03 -2.97 11.80
C ASP A 136 -10.85 -3.97 10.98
N THR A 137 -10.70 -3.94 9.65
CA THR A 137 -11.43 -4.82 8.73
C THR A 137 -10.96 -6.26 8.85
N TRP A 138 -9.65 -6.48 8.94
CA TRP A 138 -9.09 -7.82 9.14
C TRP A 138 -9.52 -8.42 10.48
N ALA A 139 -9.53 -7.63 11.57
CA ALA A 139 -10.00 -8.07 12.88
C ALA A 139 -11.50 -8.38 12.86
N GLU A 140 -12.31 -7.58 12.18
CA GLU A 140 -13.73 -7.84 11.95
C GLU A 140 -13.94 -9.19 11.24
N LEU A 141 -13.22 -9.45 10.14
CA LEU A 141 -13.27 -10.73 9.42
C LEU A 141 -12.91 -11.90 10.33
N ARG A 142 -11.77 -11.82 11.02
CA ARG A 142 -11.27 -12.87 11.91
C ARG A 142 -12.21 -13.16 13.08
N THR A 143 -12.94 -12.16 13.56
CA THR A 143 -13.88 -12.32 14.68
C THR A 143 -15.27 -12.74 14.25
N LYS A 144 -15.67 -12.50 13.00
CA LYS A 144 -17.04 -12.73 12.51
C LYS A 144 -17.17 -13.88 11.54
N VAL A 145 -16.11 -14.31 10.88
CA VAL A 145 -16.07 -15.54 10.11
C VAL A 145 -15.38 -16.59 10.98
N LYS A 146 -16.15 -17.58 11.44
CA LYS A 146 -15.72 -18.48 12.51
C LYS A 146 -15.71 -19.92 12.07
N ILE A 147 -14.72 -20.67 12.54
CA ILE A 147 -14.79 -22.14 12.58
C ILE A 147 -15.77 -22.52 13.70
N VAL A 148 -16.86 -23.19 13.32
CA VAL A 148 -17.91 -23.66 14.24
C VAL A 148 -17.45 -24.95 14.91
N ASN A 149 -16.98 -25.89 14.11
CA ASN A 149 -16.37 -27.13 14.55
C ASN A 149 -15.45 -27.64 13.43
N TRP A 150 -14.54 -28.52 13.80
CA TRP A 150 -13.69 -29.22 12.85
C TRP A 150 -13.16 -30.48 13.51
N SER A 151 -12.79 -31.45 12.68
CA SER A 151 -12.16 -32.70 13.07
C SER A 151 -11.20 -33.12 11.99
N TRP A 152 -10.19 -33.88 12.37
CA TRP A 152 -9.21 -34.44 11.44
C TRP A 152 -8.74 -35.79 11.97
N GLU A 153 -8.21 -36.60 11.06
CA GLU A 153 -7.63 -37.89 11.37
C GLU A 153 -6.42 -38.18 10.47
N THR A 154 -5.70 -39.25 10.80
CA THR A 154 -4.55 -39.73 10.04
C THR A 154 -4.94 -41.00 9.30
N SER A 155 -4.81 -41.00 7.98
CA SER A 155 -4.98 -42.17 7.13
C SER A 155 -3.93 -43.24 7.41
N TYR A 156 -4.20 -44.48 6.97
CA TYR A 156 -3.26 -45.61 7.14
C TYR A 156 -1.86 -45.34 6.57
N ASP A 157 -1.78 -44.58 5.48
CA ASP A 157 -0.52 -44.20 4.84
C ASP A 157 0.20 -43.02 5.54
N GLY A 158 -0.34 -42.58 6.69
CA GLY A 158 0.18 -41.50 7.51
C GLY A 158 -0.27 -40.09 7.08
N THR A 159 -1.03 -39.92 5.99
CA THR A 159 -1.53 -38.59 5.56
C THR A 159 -2.62 -38.05 6.47
N ALA A 160 -2.77 -36.72 6.52
CA ALA A 160 -3.82 -36.07 7.32
C ALA A 160 -5.01 -35.70 6.44
N HIS A 161 -6.23 -35.86 6.95
CA HIS A 161 -7.43 -35.31 6.33
C HIS A 161 -8.46 -34.93 7.37
N GLY A 162 -9.34 -34.00 7.01
CA GLY A 162 -10.35 -33.55 7.94
C GLY A 162 -11.46 -32.75 7.29
N ASP A 163 -12.42 -32.41 8.14
CA ASP A 163 -13.62 -31.65 7.82
C ASP A 163 -13.72 -30.47 8.77
N ALA A 164 -14.15 -29.33 8.24
CA ALA A 164 -14.40 -28.15 9.03
C ALA A 164 -15.70 -27.48 8.59
N ARG A 165 -16.43 -26.97 9.57
CA ARG A 165 -17.61 -26.14 9.35
C ARG A 165 -17.31 -24.72 9.74
N ILE A 166 -17.55 -23.78 8.83
CA ILE A 166 -17.43 -22.35 9.07
C ILE A 166 -18.79 -21.66 9.00
N VAL A 167 -18.88 -20.48 9.60
CA VAL A 167 -20.05 -19.60 9.55
C VAL A 167 -19.63 -18.16 9.30
N ASN A 168 -20.35 -17.48 8.42
CA ASN A 168 -20.23 -16.03 8.26
C ASN A 168 -21.26 -15.32 9.15
N THR A 169 -20.81 -14.55 10.14
CA THR A 169 -21.70 -13.74 11.01
C THR A 169 -21.66 -12.25 10.69
N LEU A 170 -21.04 -11.87 9.57
CA LEU A 170 -21.10 -10.52 9.02
C LEU A 170 -22.47 -10.26 8.39
N PRO A 171 -22.90 -8.98 8.31
CA PRO A 171 -24.14 -8.60 7.64
C PRO A 171 -24.02 -8.58 6.11
N TYR A 172 -22.87 -8.96 5.55
CA TYR A 172 -22.59 -9.02 4.11
C TYR A 172 -21.90 -10.33 3.74
N SER A 173 -21.92 -10.66 2.45
CA SER A 173 -21.32 -11.89 1.92
C SER A 173 -19.79 -11.79 1.87
N ILE A 174 -19.10 -12.91 2.09
CA ILE A 174 -17.63 -12.97 2.04
C ILE A 174 -17.15 -14.10 1.14
N SER A 175 -16.16 -13.82 0.30
CA SER A 175 -15.51 -14.77 -0.59
C SER A 175 -14.00 -14.83 -0.30
N GLY A 176 -13.29 -15.76 -0.93
CA GLY A 176 -11.83 -15.83 -0.85
C GLY A 176 -11.27 -16.19 0.52
N ILE A 177 -12.08 -16.85 1.38
CA ILE A 177 -11.65 -17.31 2.70
C ILE A 177 -10.55 -18.36 2.51
N LYS A 178 -9.37 -18.11 3.06
CA LYS A 178 -8.30 -19.10 3.15
C LYS A 178 -8.41 -19.86 4.46
N TYR A 179 -7.94 -21.10 4.45
CA TYR A 179 -7.68 -21.85 5.67
C TYR A 179 -6.22 -22.29 5.68
N LEU A 180 -5.65 -22.38 6.87
CA LEU A 180 -4.32 -22.93 7.10
C LEU A 180 -4.43 -24.01 8.18
N VAL A 181 -3.81 -25.16 7.91
CA VAL A 181 -3.68 -26.26 8.85
C VAL A 181 -2.20 -26.43 9.17
N THR A 182 -1.83 -26.25 10.43
CA THR A 182 -0.47 -26.50 10.91
C THR A 182 -0.42 -27.82 11.66
N TYR A 183 0.51 -28.69 11.32
CA TYR A 183 0.69 -30.02 11.93
C TYR A 183 1.91 -30.07 12.84
N TYR A 184 1.78 -30.81 13.94
CA TYR A 184 2.83 -30.97 14.94
C TYR A 184 3.03 -32.42 15.38
N ASP A 185 4.25 -32.73 15.80
CA ASP A 185 4.60 -34.04 16.35
C ASP A 185 4.10 -34.20 17.80
N ARG A 186 4.39 -35.36 18.41
CA ARG A 186 3.99 -35.66 19.80
C ARG A 186 4.64 -34.73 20.83
N SER A 187 5.78 -34.15 20.50
CA SER A 187 6.51 -33.21 21.36
C SER A 187 6.05 -31.75 21.16
N GLY A 188 5.13 -31.51 20.22
CA GLY A 188 4.66 -30.17 19.85
C GLY A 188 5.55 -29.44 18.86
N ASN A 189 6.51 -30.11 18.21
CA ASN A 189 7.35 -29.49 17.20
C ASN A 189 6.59 -29.32 15.88
N PHE A 190 6.80 -28.19 15.21
CA PHE A 190 6.27 -27.94 13.87
C PHE A 190 6.74 -29.03 12.89
N MET A 191 5.81 -29.56 12.10
CA MET A 191 6.10 -30.53 11.04
C MET A 191 5.87 -29.93 9.66
N ALA A 192 4.66 -29.45 9.40
CA ALA A 192 4.27 -28.88 8.11
C ALA A 192 3.09 -27.91 8.29
N GLU A 193 2.91 -27.06 7.29
CA GLU A 193 1.73 -26.22 7.11
C GLU A 193 1.14 -26.50 5.72
N ASP A 194 -0.17 -26.61 5.66
CA ASP A 194 -0.94 -26.67 4.41
C ASP A 194 -1.97 -25.56 4.40
N ASP A 195 -2.24 -25.03 3.20
CA ASP A 195 -3.26 -24.03 2.99
C ASP A 195 -4.24 -24.44 1.91
N GLY A 196 -5.40 -23.80 1.92
CA GLY A 196 -6.36 -23.92 0.84
C GLY A 196 -7.39 -22.83 0.88
N ARG A 197 -8.36 -22.91 -0.04
CA ARG A 197 -9.41 -21.90 -0.20
C ARG A 197 -10.77 -22.54 -0.09
N VAL A 198 -11.65 -21.87 0.63
CA VAL A 198 -13.07 -22.15 0.61
C VAL A 198 -13.58 -21.72 -0.77
N SER A 199 -14.06 -22.68 -1.57
CA SER A 199 -14.52 -22.48 -2.95
C SER A 199 -15.85 -21.73 -3.07
N LYS A 200 -16.47 -21.36 -1.95
CA LYS A 200 -17.81 -20.77 -1.88
C LYS A 200 -17.79 -19.38 -1.25
N THR A 201 -18.58 -18.47 -1.83
CA THR A 201 -19.00 -17.22 -1.17
C THR A 201 -20.02 -17.53 -0.08
N LEU A 202 -19.76 -17.13 1.15
CA LEU A 202 -20.66 -17.31 2.28
C LEU A 202 -21.53 -16.06 2.48
N ASN A 203 -22.85 -16.22 2.35
CA ASN A 203 -23.82 -15.18 2.67
C ASN A 203 -23.95 -14.97 4.19
N PRO A 204 -24.58 -13.87 4.64
CA PRO A 204 -24.85 -13.64 6.06
C PRO A 204 -25.54 -14.84 6.73
N SER A 205 -25.03 -15.23 7.90
CA SER A 205 -25.47 -16.40 8.69
C SER A 205 -25.31 -17.77 8.01
N GLU A 206 -24.74 -17.82 6.81
CA GLU A 206 -24.55 -19.07 6.08
C GLU A 206 -23.46 -19.91 6.73
N LYS A 207 -23.73 -21.21 6.83
CA LYS A 207 -22.78 -22.22 7.28
C LYS A 207 -22.30 -23.04 6.09
N TYR A 208 -21.00 -23.32 6.04
CA TYR A 208 -20.40 -24.12 4.97
C TYR A 208 -19.46 -25.16 5.54
N ASN A 209 -19.54 -26.39 5.02
CA ASN A 209 -18.61 -27.47 5.35
C ASN A 209 -17.58 -27.57 4.22
N PHE A 210 -16.32 -27.73 4.57
CA PHE A 210 -15.25 -28.01 3.62
C PHE A 210 -14.33 -29.12 4.17
N THR A 211 -13.74 -29.88 3.25
CA THR A 211 -12.73 -30.88 3.54
C THR A 211 -11.33 -30.31 3.28
N PHE A 212 -10.34 -30.85 3.96
CA PHE A 212 -8.92 -30.57 3.70
C PHE A 212 -8.11 -31.85 3.79
N TRP A 213 -6.98 -31.88 3.08
CA TRP A 213 -6.08 -33.03 3.02
C TRP A 213 -4.62 -32.55 2.97
N SER A 214 -3.73 -33.33 3.56
CA SER A 214 -2.29 -33.08 3.60
C SER A 214 -1.48 -34.35 3.37
N SER A 215 -0.58 -34.29 2.39
CA SER A 215 0.54 -35.22 2.26
C SER A 215 1.86 -34.70 2.81
N ASN A 216 1.89 -33.44 3.28
CA ASN A 216 3.13 -32.74 3.61
C ASN A 216 3.63 -33.06 5.03
N ALA A 217 2.77 -33.64 5.88
CA ALA A 217 3.15 -34.29 7.13
C ALA A 217 2.75 -35.77 7.11
N LYS A 218 3.54 -36.61 7.81
CA LYS A 218 3.25 -38.02 8.02
C LYS A 218 3.22 -38.33 9.50
N TYR A 219 2.15 -38.98 9.96
CA TYR A 219 1.97 -39.40 11.36
C TYR A 219 2.03 -38.25 12.39
N GLN A 220 1.53 -37.08 12.00
CA GLN A 220 1.23 -35.97 12.90
C GLN A 220 0.38 -36.39 14.10
N THR A 221 0.61 -35.76 15.25
CA THR A 221 -0.12 -36.07 16.50
C THR A 221 -1.13 -34.99 16.85
N THR A 222 -0.85 -33.73 16.50
CA THR A 222 -1.79 -32.61 16.71
C THR A 222 -1.85 -31.72 15.47
N ALA A 223 -2.95 -30.99 15.32
CA ALA A 223 -3.14 -30.02 14.25
C ALA A 223 -3.82 -28.76 14.79
N ASN A 224 -3.60 -27.63 14.11
CA ASN A 224 -4.30 -26.37 14.35
C ASN A 224 -4.88 -25.87 13.03
N LEU A 225 -6.20 -25.66 12.99
CA LEU A 225 -6.90 -25.04 11.86
C LEU A 225 -7.20 -23.57 12.19
N ARG A 226 -6.78 -22.67 11.29
CA ARG A 226 -7.16 -21.26 11.33
C ARG A 226 -7.70 -20.80 9.99
N LEU A 227 -8.53 -19.77 10.03
CA LEU A 227 -8.92 -19.02 8.83
C LEU A 227 -7.98 -17.84 8.65
N ASP A 228 -7.78 -17.48 7.38
CA ASP A 228 -7.02 -16.30 6.99
C ASP A 228 -7.69 -15.60 5.81
N PHE A 229 -7.38 -14.31 5.66
CA PHE A 229 -7.97 -13.45 4.65
C PHE A 229 -6.83 -12.77 3.90
N SER A 230 -6.84 -12.92 2.56
CA SER A 230 -5.82 -12.27 1.74
C SER A 230 -5.93 -10.75 1.81
N ASP A 231 -4.80 -10.05 1.65
CA ASP A 231 -4.77 -8.58 1.55
C ASP A 231 -5.75 -8.07 0.52
N LYS A 232 -5.85 -8.76 -0.63
CA LYS A 232 -6.82 -8.46 -1.67
C LYS A 232 -8.25 -8.44 -1.14
N THR A 233 -8.67 -9.47 -0.40
CA THR A 233 -10.00 -9.56 0.21
C THR A 233 -10.26 -8.42 1.19
N VAL A 234 -9.27 -8.10 2.03
CA VAL A 234 -9.38 -7.01 3.01
C VAL A 234 -9.53 -5.67 2.30
N LEU A 235 -8.68 -5.39 1.31
CA LEU A 235 -8.67 -4.14 0.54
C LEU A 235 -9.95 -3.96 -0.29
N GLU A 236 -10.44 -5.01 -0.94
CA GLU A 236 -11.71 -4.99 -1.68
C GLU A 236 -12.88 -4.63 -0.75
N LEU A 237 -12.98 -5.26 0.42
CA LEU A 237 -14.00 -4.92 1.41
C LEU A 237 -13.86 -3.51 1.95
N MET A 238 -12.63 -3.04 2.15
CA MET A 238 -12.40 -1.66 2.53
C MET A 238 -12.93 -0.70 1.45
N LYS A 239 -12.77 -1.02 0.16
CA LYS A 239 -13.31 -0.22 -0.96
C LYS A 239 -14.84 -0.23 -1.05
N GLU A 240 -15.49 -1.30 -0.59
CA GLU A 240 -16.96 -1.41 -0.54
C GLU A 240 -17.59 -0.62 0.61
N LYS A 241 -16.81 -0.23 1.63
CA LYS A 241 -17.30 0.57 2.75
C LYS A 241 -17.65 1.99 2.27
N THR A 242 -18.72 2.55 2.83
CA THR A 242 -19.08 3.95 2.59
C THR A 242 -18.21 4.87 3.44
N TYR A 243 -17.57 5.84 2.78
CA TYR A 243 -16.81 6.91 3.43
C TYR A 243 -17.53 8.24 3.31
N THR A 244 -17.45 9.04 4.38
CA THR A 244 -18.12 10.34 4.51
C THR A 244 -17.25 11.51 4.08
N GLY A 245 -15.95 11.28 3.87
CA GLY A 245 -14.96 12.32 3.58
C GLY A 245 -14.49 13.08 4.83
N LYS A 246 -14.76 12.57 6.03
CA LYS A 246 -14.38 13.19 7.31
C LYS A 246 -13.40 12.34 8.11
N GLU A 247 -13.21 11.09 7.71
CA GLU A 247 -12.44 10.08 8.45
C GLU A 247 -11.01 10.52 8.65
N PHE A 248 -10.39 11.15 7.65
CA PHE A 248 -9.03 11.66 7.78
C PHE A 248 -8.93 12.77 8.84
N ALA A 249 -9.85 13.75 8.81
CA ALA A 249 -9.85 14.83 9.78
C ALA A 249 -10.11 14.32 11.21
N GLU A 250 -10.98 13.34 11.37
CA GLU A 250 -11.26 12.69 12.65
C GLU A 250 -10.06 11.88 13.17
N PHE A 251 -9.37 11.17 12.28
CA PHE A 251 -8.18 10.40 12.61
C PHE A 251 -7.06 11.29 13.14
N ILE A 252 -6.79 12.43 12.47
CA ILE A 252 -5.75 13.37 12.89
C ILE A 252 -6.07 14.02 14.24
N LYS A 253 -7.34 14.21 14.59
CA LYS A 253 -7.72 14.79 15.90
C LYS A 253 -7.57 13.82 17.08
N LYS A 254 -7.54 12.51 16.82
CA LYS A 254 -7.43 11.47 17.85
C LYS A 254 -5.99 11.12 18.22
N LYS A 255 -5.03 11.50 17.38
CA LYS A 255 -3.59 11.43 17.67
C LYS A 255 -3.13 12.73 18.31
#